data_AF-A0A7C7YCL9-F1
#
_entry.id   AF-A0A7C7YCL9-F1
#
_cell.length_a   1.000
_cell.length_b   1.000
_cell.length_c   1.000
_cell.angle_alpha   90.00
_cell.angle_beta   90.00
_cell.angle_gamma   90.00
#
_symmetry.space_group_name_H-M   'P 1'
#
loop_
_entity.id
_entity.type
_entity.pdbx_description
1 polymer ?
#
loop_
_entity_poly.entity_id
_entity_poly.type
_entity_poly.pdbx_seq_one_letter_code
_entity_poly.pdbx_strand_id
1 'polypeptide(L)'
;MKKLLTILLSLSLFSCANQSLQRWPDTIPQQAYFAAVYAADEANRERQTRDEYLQWIMNFYEGSLVYSSGWLDAESAVLAASDPRGRSALDSQLADLGAAIAAEWAKDNDLRTIDNRMLSLWGSILQLADSNEQRLLSVKIIRLDVENLLEGDLLPTEVREPRYERLLEIELFDDF
;
A
#
# COMPACT_ATOMS: atom_id res chain seq x y z
N MET A 1 -29.37 -19.99 -41.10
CA MET A 1 -28.80 -18.66 -40.78
C MET A 1 -29.12 -18.33 -39.32
N LYS A 2 -28.13 -18.33 -38.42
CA LYS A 2 -28.13 -17.81 -37.03
C LYS A 2 -27.19 -18.65 -36.16
N LYS A 3 -25.88 -18.52 -36.39
CA LYS A 3 -24.83 -18.90 -35.44
C LYS A 3 -23.64 -17.97 -35.67
N LEU A 4 -23.82 -16.67 -35.43
CA LEU A 4 -22.72 -15.70 -35.51
C LEU A 4 -23.00 -14.44 -34.68
N LEU A 5 -23.52 -14.58 -33.46
CA LEU A 5 -23.77 -13.43 -32.59
C LEU A 5 -23.62 -13.81 -31.12
N THR A 6 -22.44 -14.30 -30.72
CA THR A 6 -22.15 -14.51 -29.28
C THR A 6 -20.65 -14.40 -28.95
N ILE A 7 -19.86 -13.76 -29.81
CA ILE A 7 -18.43 -13.49 -29.57
C ILE A 7 -18.21 -12.00 -29.85
N LEU A 8 -18.74 -11.11 -29.00
CA LEU A 8 -18.37 -9.70 -29.07
C LEU A 8 -18.50 -8.94 -27.73
N LEU A 9 -18.86 -9.62 -26.64
CA LEU A 9 -19.15 -8.96 -25.35
C LEU A 9 -18.01 -9.07 -24.32
N SER A 10 -16.90 -9.73 -24.65
CA SER A 10 -15.83 -10.03 -23.69
C SER A 10 -14.59 -9.12 -23.80
N LEU A 11 -14.57 -8.17 -24.74
CA LEU A 11 -13.39 -7.35 -25.06
C LEU A 11 -13.38 -5.96 -24.40
N SER A 12 -14.42 -5.57 -23.66
CA SER A 12 -14.56 -4.22 -23.11
C SER A 12 -13.87 -4.00 -21.75
N LEU A 13 -13.48 -5.04 -21.03
CA LEU A 13 -12.86 -4.89 -19.69
C LEU A 13 -11.35 -4.56 -19.76
N PHE A 14 -10.64 -5.04 -20.78
CA PHE A 14 -9.21 -4.72 -20.96
C PHE A 14 -8.95 -3.27 -21.37
N SER A 15 -9.93 -2.61 -21.97
CA SER A 15 -9.78 -1.23 -22.44
C SER A 15 -9.72 -0.21 -21.30
N CYS A 16 -10.37 -0.46 -20.16
CA CYS A 16 -10.38 0.48 -19.05
C CYS A 16 -9.07 0.43 -18.24
N ALA A 17 -8.53 -0.77 -17.99
CA ALA A 17 -7.26 -0.94 -17.25
C ALA A 17 -6.06 -0.36 -18.01
N ASN A 18 -6.06 -0.43 -19.34
CA ASN A 18 -4.98 0.16 -20.15
C ASN A 18 -5.05 1.71 -20.14
N GLN A 19 -6.26 2.28 -20.00
CA GLN A 19 -6.43 3.74 -20.00
C GLN A 19 -6.03 4.41 -18.67
N SER A 20 -6.21 3.73 -17.53
CA SER A 20 -5.73 4.22 -16.23
C SER A 20 -4.21 4.27 -16.19
N LEU A 21 -3.53 3.21 -16.65
CA LEU A 21 -2.07 3.13 -16.68
C LEU A 21 -1.42 4.13 -17.65
N GLN A 22 -2.14 4.60 -18.65
CA GLN A 22 -1.72 5.71 -19.52
C GLN A 22 -1.82 7.08 -18.85
N ARG A 23 -2.63 7.22 -17.79
CA ARG A 23 -2.80 8.45 -17.01
C ARG A 23 -2.29 8.24 -15.59
N TRP A 24 -1.01 7.89 -15.47
CA TRP A 24 -0.37 7.75 -14.17
C TRP A 24 -0.42 9.08 -13.40
N PRO A 25 -0.92 9.10 -12.14
CA PRO A 25 -0.99 10.33 -11.36
C PRO A 25 0.40 10.86 -10.99
N ASP A 26 0.58 12.19 -11.05
CA ASP A 26 1.80 12.84 -10.57
C ASP A 26 1.89 12.91 -9.03
N THR A 27 0.81 12.53 -8.34
CA THR A 27 0.70 12.50 -6.86
C THR A 27 1.23 11.22 -6.23
N ILE A 28 1.60 10.22 -7.03
CA ILE A 28 2.18 8.95 -6.55
C ILE A 28 3.56 8.75 -7.18
N PRO A 29 4.44 7.90 -6.62
CA PRO A 29 5.78 7.70 -7.18
C PRO A 29 5.72 7.28 -8.65
N GLN A 30 6.73 7.68 -9.41
CA GLN A 30 6.76 7.52 -10.87
C GLN A 30 6.54 6.06 -11.29
N GLN A 31 5.70 5.83 -12.31
CA GLN A 31 5.41 4.49 -12.83
C GLN A 31 6.67 3.68 -13.14
N ALA A 32 7.73 4.35 -13.62
CA ALA A 32 9.01 3.72 -13.95
C ALA A 32 9.68 3.05 -12.74
N TYR A 33 9.52 3.60 -11.53
CA TYR A 33 10.03 2.99 -10.29
C TYR A 33 9.38 1.62 -10.07
N PHE A 34 8.05 1.55 -10.04
CA PHE A 34 7.32 0.30 -9.84
C PHE A 34 7.51 -0.69 -11.00
N ALA A 35 7.59 -0.20 -12.24
CA ALA A 35 7.90 -1.04 -13.39
C ALA A 35 9.29 -1.69 -13.27
N ALA A 36 10.28 -0.99 -12.71
CA ALA A 36 11.61 -1.54 -12.45
C ALA A 36 11.58 -2.58 -11.32
N VAL A 37 10.82 -2.35 -10.24
CA VAL A 37 10.63 -3.34 -9.17
C VAL A 37 10.01 -4.63 -9.73
N TYR A 38 8.93 -4.53 -10.49
CA TYR A 38 8.30 -5.68 -11.15
C TYR A 38 9.28 -6.39 -12.12
N ALA A 39 10.07 -5.63 -12.87
CA ALA A 39 11.07 -6.20 -13.77
C ALA A 39 12.28 -6.85 -13.05
N ALA A 40 12.42 -6.67 -11.74
CA ALA A 40 13.43 -7.38 -10.94
C ALA A 40 12.89 -8.65 -10.27
N ASP A 41 11.57 -8.78 -10.10
CA ASP A 41 10.93 -9.89 -9.39
C ASP A 41 10.45 -10.99 -10.35
N GLU A 42 11.30 -12.00 -10.60
CA GLU A 42 10.96 -13.12 -11.48
C GLU A 42 9.75 -13.92 -10.97
N ALA A 43 9.68 -14.18 -9.67
CA ALA A 43 8.60 -14.97 -9.09
C ALA A 43 7.24 -14.28 -9.34
N ASN A 44 7.18 -12.96 -9.15
CA ASN A 44 5.93 -12.23 -9.40
C ASN A 44 5.58 -12.16 -10.89
N ARG A 45 6.57 -12.05 -11.78
CA ARG A 45 6.33 -12.08 -13.24
C ARG A 45 5.71 -13.39 -13.72
N GLU A 46 6.02 -14.50 -13.07
CA GLU A 46 5.42 -15.80 -13.39
C GLU A 46 3.95 -15.92 -12.96
N ARG A 47 3.50 -15.08 -12.03
CA ARG A 47 2.14 -15.14 -11.44
C ARG A 47 1.21 -14.03 -11.89
N GLN A 48 1.75 -12.85 -12.17
CA GLN A 48 0.98 -11.62 -12.38
C GLN A 48 1.58 -10.82 -13.53
N THR A 49 0.74 -10.20 -14.37
CA THR A 49 1.22 -9.29 -15.43
C THR A 49 1.66 -7.94 -14.87
N ARG A 50 2.52 -7.23 -15.61
CA ARG A 50 2.97 -5.88 -15.24
C ARG A 50 1.79 -4.91 -15.03
N ASP A 51 0.80 -4.98 -15.91
CA ASP A 51 -0.32 -4.04 -15.89
C ASP A 51 -1.24 -4.33 -14.69
N GLU A 52 -1.44 -5.60 -14.33
CA GLU A 52 -2.14 -5.96 -13.08
C GLU A 52 -1.39 -5.45 -11.85
N TYR A 53 -0.07 -5.65 -11.77
CA TYR A 53 0.76 -5.13 -10.69
C TYR A 53 0.62 -3.61 -10.55
N LEU A 54 0.77 -2.87 -11.65
CA LEU A 54 0.66 -1.41 -11.63
C LEU A 54 -0.76 -0.92 -11.31
N GLN A 55 -1.79 -1.67 -11.68
CA GLN A 55 -3.16 -1.36 -11.28
C GLN A 55 -3.34 -1.52 -9.76
N TRP A 56 -2.73 -2.54 -9.15
CA TRP A 56 -2.74 -2.69 -7.69
C TRP A 56 -1.98 -1.58 -6.98
N ILE A 57 -0.88 -1.07 -7.56
CA ILE A 57 -0.20 0.13 -7.05
C ILE A 57 -1.16 1.33 -7.02
N MET A 58 -1.89 1.60 -8.12
CA MET A 58 -2.86 2.71 -8.13
C MET A 58 -3.95 2.51 -7.07
N ASN A 59 -4.48 1.29 -6.95
CA ASN A 59 -5.51 0.96 -5.95
C ASN A 59 -5.01 1.14 -4.51
N PHE A 60 -3.72 0.89 -4.25
CA PHE A 60 -3.13 1.13 -2.93
C PHE A 60 -3.13 2.62 -2.58
N TYR A 61 -2.73 3.48 -3.52
CA TYR A 61 -2.62 4.92 -3.27
C TYR A 61 -3.97 5.64 -3.25
N GLU A 62 -4.84 5.33 -4.21
CA GLU A 62 -6.12 6.04 -4.42
C GLU A 62 -7.28 5.37 -3.69
N GLY A 63 -7.09 4.15 -3.19
CA GLY A 63 -8.16 3.29 -2.72
C GLY A 63 -8.81 2.48 -3.85
N SER A 64 -9.84 1.74 -3.50
CA SER A 64 -10.60 0.87 -4.39
C SER A 64 -12.08 0.87 -4.03
N LEU A 65 -12.91 0.18 -4.82
CA LEU A 65 -14.32 0.00 -4.50
C LEU A 65 -14.56 -0.72 -3.16
N VAL A 66 -13.61 -1.53 -2.70
CA VAL A 66 -13.70 -2.27 -1.43
C VAL A 66 -13.11 -1.46 -0.28
N TYR A 67 -12.04 -0.71 -0.54
CA TYR A 67 -11.35 0.14 0.44
C TYR A 67 -11.34 1.56 -0.07
N SER A 68 -12.38 2.34 0.24
CA SER A 68 -12.61 3.66 -0.36
C SER A 68 -11.56 4.71 -0.04
N SER A 69 -10.71 4.48 0.96
CA SER A 69 -9.56 5.32 1.28
C SER A 69 -8.25 4.61 0.97
N GLY A 70 -7.33 5.32 0.33
CA GLY A 70 -6.00 4.81 0.00
C GLY A 70 -4.89 5.38 0.88
N TRP A 71 -3.64 5.09 0.53
CA TRP A 71 -2.46 5.62 1.21
C TRP A 71 -2.42 7.15 1.21
N LEU A 72 -2.84 7.80 0.12
CA LEU A 72 -2.84 9.27 0.04
C LEU A 72 -3.75 9.91 1.08
N ASP A 73 -4.87 9.26 1.43
CA ASP A 73 -5.76 9.75 2.49
C ASP A 73 -5.11 9.61 3.87
N ALA A 74 -4.45 8.47 4.13
CA ALA A 74 -3.73 8.23 5.37
C ALA A 74 -2.57 9.22 5.55
N GLU A 75 -1.76 9.41 4.50
CA GLU A 75 -0.66 10.37 4.47
C GLU A 75 -1.15 11.81 4.72
N SER A 76 -2.20 12.22 4.02
CA SER A 76 -2.82 13.55 4.20
C SER A 76 -3.30 13.76 5.64
N ALA A 77 -3.96 12.78 6.25
CA ALA A 77 -4.43 12.86 7.63
C ALA A 77 -3.27 12.98 8.63
N VAL A 78 -2.21 12.16 8.46
CA VAL A 78 -1.01 12.19 9.29
C VAL A 78 -0.30 13.55 9.19
N LEU A 79 -0.15 14.09 7.98
CA LEU A 79 0.50 15.38 7.77
C LEU A 79 -0.31 16.55 8.33
N ALA A 80 -1.64 16.54 8.13
CA ALA A 80 -2.54 17.57 8.65
C ALA A 80 -2.47 17.69 10.18
N ALA A 81 -2.35 16.55 10.87
CA ALA A 81 -2.27 16.50 12.33
C ALA A 81 -0.87 16.82 12.91
N SER A 82 0.16 16.94 12.08
CA SER A 82 1.57 17.08 12.52
C SER A 82 2.05 18.53 12.64
N ASP A 83 3.06 18.78 13.48
CA ASP A 83 3.71 20.09 13.66
C ASP A 83 4.28 20.60 12.31
N PRO A 84 3.94 21.83 11.89
CA PRO A 84 4.47 22.42 10.65
C PRO A 84 6.00 22.38 10.53
N ARG A 85 6.75 22.48 11.64
CA ARG A 85 8.22 22.52 11.63
C ARG A 85 8.86 21.21 11.18
N GLY A 86 8.18 20.07 11.34
CA GLY A 86 8.67 18.75 10.94
C GLY A 86 7.96 18.15 9.72
N ARG A 87 6.91 18.82 9.21
CA ARG A 87 5.99 18.24 8.23
C ARG A 87 6.68 17.80 6.94
N SER A 88 7.62 18.59 6.40
CA SER A 88 8.33 18.22 5.17
C SER A 88 9.21 16.97 5.33
N ALA A 89 9.85 16.79 6.49
CA ALA A 89 10.64 15.59 6.75
C ALA A 89 9.75 14.35 7.00
N LEU A 90 8.56 14.55 7.56
CA LEU A 90 7.56 13.50 7.73
C LEU A 90 6.94 13.10 6.38
N ASP A 91 6.64 14.07 5.53
CA ASP A 91 6.14 13.87 4.16
C ASP A 91 7.08 12.99 3.34
N SER A 92 8.38 13.29 3.32
CA SER A 92 9.36 12.41 2.66
C SER A 92 9.40 11.00 3.24
N GLN A 93 9.28 10.84 4.57
CA GLN A 93 9.26 9.51 5.19
C GLN A 93 7.99 8.72 4.85
N LEU A 94 6.84 9.38 4.72
CA LEU A 94 5.58 8.75 4.32
C LEU A 94 5.59 8.38 2.85
N ALA A 95 6.16 9.22 1.98
CA ALA A 95 6.34 8.91 0.57
C ALA A 95 7.22 7.66 0.37
N ASP A 96 8.36 7.59 1.05
CA ASP A 96 9.26 6.43 1.00
C ASP A 96 8.58 5.16 1.55
N LEU A 97 7.88 5.29 2.69
CA LEU A 97 7.16 4.19 3.31
C LEU A 97 6.03 3.67 2.40
N GLY A 98 5.22 4.57 1.83
CA GLY A 98 4.16 4.22 0.90
C GLY A 98 4.71 3.52 -0.35
N ALA A 99 5.84 3.96 -0.88
CA ALA A 99 6.49 3.33 -2.02
C ALA A 99 6.94 1.89 -1.71
N ALA A 100 7.52 1.65 -0.54
CA ALA A 100 7.95 0.32 -0.11
C ALA A 100 6.75 -0.62 0.11
N ILE A 101 5.73 -0.16 0.82
CA ILE A 101 4.51 -0.94 1.09
C ILE A 101 3.79 -1.27 -0.22
N ALA A 102 3.56 -0.28 -1.09
CA ALA A 102 2.88 -0.48 -2.36
C ALA A 102 3.62 -1.52 -3.22
N ALA A 103 4.94 -1.39 -3.32
CA ALA A 103 5.77 -2.24 -4.16
C ALA A 103 5.68 -3.72 -3.78
N GLU A 104 5.58 -4.03 -2.49
CA GLU A 104 5.43 -5.39 -1.97
C GLU A 104 3.98 -5.88 -1.99
N TRP A 105 3.04 -5.05 -1.51
CA TRP A 105 1.63 -5.44 -1.35
C TRP A 105 0.92 -5.71 -2.69
N ALA A 106 1.35 -5.02 -3.76
CA ALA A 106 0.76 -5.14 -5.10
C ALA A 106 1.15 -6.43 -5.84
N LYS A 107 2.12 -7.20 -5.33
CA LYS A 107 2.49 -8.52 -5.87
C LYS A 107 1.33 -9.50 -5.77
N ASP A 108 1.46 -10.63 -6.46
CA ASP A 108 0.53 -11.75 -6.30
C ASP A 108 0.40 -12.17 -4.82
N ASN A 109 -0.83 -12.53 -4.42
CA ASN A 109 -1.15 -12.80 -3.02
C ASN A 109 -0.34 -13.95 -2.42
N ASP A 110 0.08 -14.93 -3.23
CA ASP A 110 0.88 -16.07 -2.77
C ASP A 110 2.36 -15.69 -2.53
N LEU A 111 2.79 -14.54 -3.03
CA LEU A 111 4.20 -14.10 -3.01
C LEU A 111 4.47 -12.94 -2.08
N ARG A 112 3.47 -12.08 -1.84
CA ARG A 112 3.63 -10.89 -1.01
C ARG A 112 3.84 -11.24 0.47
N THR A 113 4.75 -10.52 1.08
CA THR A 113 5.05 -10.57 2.52
C THR A 113 4.12 -9.64 3.30
N ILE A 114 3.78 -8.49 2.72
CA ILE A 114 2.86 -7.51 3.30
C ILE A 114 1.44 -7.80 2.81
N ASP A 115 0.53 -8.11 3.73
CA ASP A 115 -0.85 -8.48 3.44
C ASP A 115 -1.87 -7.38 3.84
N ASN A 116 -3.14 -7.62 3.54
CA ASN A 116 -4.22 -6.68 3.87
C ASN A 116 -4.40 -6.46 5.37
N ARG A 117 -4.07 -7.46 6.20
CA ARG A 117 -4.22 -7.36 7.66
C ARG A 117 -3.18 -6.39 8.21
N MET A 118 -1.94 -6.43 7.72
CA MET A 118 -0.92 -5.43 8.06
C MET A 118 -1.31 -4.03 7.61
N LEU A 119 -1.86 -3.87 6.40
CA LEU A 119 -2.34 -2.56 5.95
C LEU A 119 -3.42 -1.99 6.86
N SER A 120 -4.41 -2.81 7.25
CA SER A 120 -5.46 -2.39 8.18
C SER A 120 -4.89 -1.99 9.54
N LEU A 121 -3.98 -2.81 10.08
CA LEU A 121 -3.33 -2.56 11.37
C LEU A 121 -2.54 -1.24 11.34
N TRP A 122 -1.70 -1.03 10.34
CA TRP A 122 -0.92 0.19 10.19
C TRP A 122 -1.79 1.42 9.93
N GLY A 123 -2.88 1.27 9.17
CA GLY A 123 -3.89 2.32 9.00
C GLY A 123 -4.48 2.76 10.34
N SER A 124 -4.92 1.81 11.18
CA SER A 124 -5.43 2.09 12.53
C SER A 124 -4.39 2.75 13.42
N ILE A 125 -3.14 2.27 13.41
CA ILE A 125 -2.04 2.84 14.19
C ILE A 125 -1.77 4.30 13.82
N LEU A 126 -1.79 4.63 12.52
CA LEU A 126 -1.58 6.00 12.05
C LEU A 126 -2.74 6.93 12.45
N GLN A 127 -3.96 6.40 12.54
CA GLN A 127 -5.14 7.15 12.97
C GLN A 127 -5.22 7.39 14.48
N LEU A 128 -4.75 6.43 15.30
CA LEU A 128 -4.81 6.49 16.76
C LEU A 128 -3.71 7.32 17.43
N ALA A 129 -2.77 7.87 16.65
CA ALA A 129 -1.69 8.68 17.19
C ALA A 129 -2.18 10.07 17.64
N ASP A 130 -2.35 10.23 18.96
CA ASP A 130 -2.97 11.41 19.58
C ASP A 130 -2.01 12.60 19.77
N SER A 131 -0.72 12.34 19.77
CA SER A 131 0.33 13.37 19.89
C SER A 131 1.25 13.37 18.67
N ASN A 132 1.96 14.50 18.47
CA ASN A 132 2.94 14.60 17.40
C ASN A 132 4.11 13.62 17.61
N GLU A 133 4.56 13.46 18.86
CA GLU A 133 5.60 12.49 19.24
C GLU A 133 5.18 11.06 18.91
N GLN A 134 3.97 10.66 19.32
CA GLN A 134 3.44 9.33 19.05
C GLN A 134 3.27 9.07 17.57
N ARG A 135 2.84 10.06 16.79
CA ARG A 135 2.71 9.93 15.32
C ARG A 135 4.03 9.71 14.63
N LEU A 136 5.06 10.47 15.00
CA LEU A 136 6.42 10.29 14.50
C LEU A 136 6.96 8.90 14.89
N LEU A 137 6.65 8.44 16.11
CA LEU A 137 7.06 7.13 16.58
C LEU A 137 6.33 5.99 15.82
N SER A 138 5.03 6.13 15.56
CA SER A 138 4.23 5.20 14.75
C SER A 138 4.83 5.03 13.36
N VAL A 139 5.07 6.13 12.64
CA VAL A 139 5.68 6.08 11.30
C VAL A 139 7.06 5.42 11.34
N LYS A 140 7.87 5.74 12.36
CA LYS A 140 9.20 5.14 12.53
C LYS A 140 9.14 3.63 12.75
N ILE A 141 8.24 3.15 13.60
CA ILE A 141 8.11 1.70 13.90
C ILE A 141 7.56 0.96 12.68
N ILE A 142 6.54 1.50 12.01
CA ILE A 142 5.99 0.88 10.80
C ILE A 142 7.07 0.78 9.72
N ARG A 143 7.87 1.85 9.51
CA ARG A 143 8.98 1.80 8.55
C ARG A 143 9.99 0.71 8.90
N LEU A 144 10.40 0.61 10.16
CA LEU A 144 11.33 -0.43 10.60
C LEU A 144 10.76 -1.83 10.41
N ASP A 145 9.48 -2.05 10.69
CA ASP A 145 8.85 -3.35 10.46
C ASP A 145 8.73 -3.66 8.97
N VAL A 146 8.45 -2.68 8.10
CA VAL A 146 8.48 -2.87 6.64
C VAL A 146 9.89 -3.25 6.17
N GLU A 147 10.93 -2.54 6.61
CA GLU A 147 12.33 -2.88 6.30
C GLU A 147 12.65 -4.33 6.72
N ASN A 148 12.36 -4.70 7.97
CA ASN A 148 12.64 -6.04 8.48
C ASN A 148 11.81 -7.14 7.80
N LEU A 149 10.57 -6.86 7.39
CA LEU A 149 9.75 -7.82 6.63
C LEU A 149 10.38 -8.09 5.26
N LEU A 150 10.82 -7.05 4.56
CA LEU A 150 11.43 -7.15 3.23
C LEU A 150 12.82 -7.81 3.27
N GLU A 151 13.56 -7.64 4.37
CA GLU A 151 14.84 -8.31 4.60
C GLU A 151 14.70 -9.74 5.14
N GLY A 152 13.50 -10.12 5.62
CA GLY A 152 13.22 -11.43 6.22
C GLY A 152 13.60 -11.54 7.70
N ASP A 153 13.93 -10.42 8.35
CA ASP A 153 14.30 -10.30 9.76
C ASP A 153 13.08 -10.22 10.70
N LEU A 154 11.89 -10.00 10.15
CA LEU A 154 10.61 -10.04 10.88
C LEU A 154 9.64 -10.97 10.16
N LEU A 155 9.02 -11.91 10.89
CA LEU A 155 8.01 -12.77 10.29
C LEU A 155 6.67 -12.03 10.17
N PRO A 156 5.91 -12.23 9.06
CA PRO A 156 4.57 -11.67 8.90
C PRO A 156 3.62 -11.92 10.09
N THR A 157 3.76 -13.07 10.76
CA THR A 157 2.94 -13.48 11.91
C THR A 157 3.28 -12.72 13.20
N GLU A 158 4.41 -12.01 13.25
CA GLU A 158 4.83 -11.21 14.41
C GLU A 158 4.31 -9.77 14.38
N VAL A 159 3.88 -9.30 13.22
CA VAL A 159 3.26 -7.99 13.01
C VAL A 159 1.80 -8.08 13.48
N ARG A 160 1.51 -7.83 14.75
CA ARG A 160 0.17 -7.97 15.35
C ARG A 160 -0.11 -6.90 16.40
N GLU A 161 -1.37 -6.69 16.72
CA GLU A 161 -1.88 -5.66 17.63
C GLU A 161 -1.10 -5.59 18.95
N PRO A 162 -0.88 -6.71 19.70
CA PRO A 162 -0.19 -6.65 20.99
C PRO A 162 1.28 -6.23 20.92
N ARG A 163 1.91 -6.28 19.73
CA ARG A 163 3.25 -5.73 19.51
C ARG A 163 3.21 -4.21 19.51
N TYR A 164 2.25 -3.63 18.78
CA TYR A 164 2.13 -2.18 18.63
C TYR A 164 1.59 -1.50 19.88
N GLU A 165 0.62 -2.11 20.56
CA GLU A 165 0.14 -1.61 21.86
C GLU A 165 1.31 -1.42 22.85
N ARG A 166 2.23 -2.38 22.89
CA ARG A 166 3.41 -2.33 23.75
C ARG A 166 4.44 -1.30 23.28
N LEU A 167 4.69 -1.20 21.98
CA LEU A 167 5.72 -0.31 21.44
C LEU A 167 5.29 1.17 21.41
N LEU A 168 3.99 1.41 21.29
CA LEU A 168 3.40 2.75 21.13
C LEU A 168 2.62 3.23 22.35
N GLU A 169 2.44 2.36 23.36
CA GLU A 169 1.62 2.63 24.55
C GLU A 169 0.20 3.08 24.17
N ILE A 170 -0.38 2.43 23.14
CA ILE A 170 -1.76 2.62 22.67
C ILE A 170 -2.63 1.43 23.03
N GLU A 171 -3.94 1.63 23.05
CA GLU A 171 -4.93 0.57 23.08
C GLU A 171 -5.49 0.40 21.67
N LEU A 172 -5.26 -0.76 21.05
CA LEU A 172 -5.88 -1.12 19.79
C LEU A 172 -7.13 -1.94 20.17
N PHE A 173 -8.32 -1.45 19.84
CA PHE A 173 -9.53 -2.20 20.15
C PHE A 173 -9.50 -3.54 19.42
N ASP A 174 -9.69 -4.64 20.16
CA ASP A 174 -10.14 -5.91 19.59
C ASP A 174 -11.50 -5.65 18.94
N ASP A 175 -11.60 -5.81 17.61
CA ASP A 175 -12.89 -5.74 16.93
C ASP A 175 -13.85 -6.83 17.49
N PHE A 176 -15.11 -6.42 17.66
CA PHE A 176 -16.27 -7.23 18.09
C PHE A 176 -16.50 -8.51 17.28
#